data_AF-A0AAV0KZR4-F1
#
_entry.id   AF-A0AAV0KZR4-F1
#
_cell.length_a   1.000
_cell.length_b   1.000
_cell.length_c   1.000
_cell.angle_alpha   90.00
_cell.angle_beta   90.00
_cell.angle_gamma   90.00
#
_symmetry.space_group_name_H-M   'P 1'
#
loop_
_entity.id
_entity.type
_entity.pdbx_description
1 polymer ?
#
loop_
_entity_poly.entity_id
_entity_poly.type
_entity_poly.pdbx_seq_one_letter_code
_entity_poly.pdbx_strand_id
1 'polypeptide(L)'
;MFTEEHRLSALVLSYSTKSEQAWSHRRWVIKNMARNLTTLQEILREESDLVEKIAEVIQELKQSKTWAGLHVADHSCFHYRMRLIIRILEDCCRKQEEGSCDSCVEVYLIWQEELDWNEELIKRYLGREALWLYRRFLSLLWIRHFTSDVNDVFSPQKSQSSIQVNVSAFLDKELLLVNSCSEGSDDEFEDFEEQAICSASYMLWLTKQIPETQKLELREKIENERLDAMLKLVSLRGPPFGAI
;
A
#
# COMPACT_ATOMS: atom_id res chain seq x y z
N MET A 1 14.56 34.13 16.61
CA MET A 1 15.72 33.41 16.05
C MET A 1 15.40 31.94 15.79
N PHE A 2 15.21 31.09 16.80
CA PHE A 2 14.90 29.66 16.54
C PHE A 2 13.52 29.41 15.92
N THR A 3 12.53 30.29 16.18
CA THR A 3 11.18 30.18 15.57
C THR A 3 11.20 30.49 14.07
N GLU A 4 12.01 31.45 13.61
CA GLU A 4 12.22 31.68 12.19
C GLU A 4 12.98 30.52 11.54
N GLU A 5 14.00 29.97 12.21
CA GLU A 5 14.71 28.77 11.75
C GLU A 5 13.80 27.53 11.66
N HIS A 6 12.83 27.40 12.57
CA HIS A 6 11.82 26.34 12.51
C HIS A 6 10.86 26.53 11.33
N ARG A 7 10.46 27.77 11.03
CA ARG A 7 9.65 28.09 9.84
C ARG A 7 10.44 27.90 8.54
N LEU A 8 11.71 28.31 8.53
CA LEU A 8 12.59 28.19 7.39
C LEU A 8 12.86 26.71 7.06
N SER A 9 13.13 25.88 8.07
CA SER A 9 13.26 24.43 7.85
C SER A 9 11.97 23.79 7.35
N ALA A 10 10.78 24.25 7.79
CA ALA A 10 9.51 23.78 7.24
C ALA A 10 9.35 24.13 5.75
N LEU A 11 9.73 25.34 5.37
CA LEU A 11 9.72 25.80 3.97
C LEU A 11 10.75 25.03 3.12
N VAL A 12 11.97 24.83 3.61
CA VAL A 12 12.98 24.05 2.89
C VAL A 12 12.51 22.61 2.67
N LEU A 13 11.88 22.01 3.68
CA LEU A 13 11.33 20.67 3.59
C LEU A 13 10.10 20.58 2.68
N SER A 14 9.36 21.67 2.46
CA SER A 14 8.26 21.67 1.48
C SER A 14 8.75 21.56 0.04
N TYR A 15 10.00 21.96 -0.24
CA TYR A 15 10.61 21.86 -1.57
C TYR A 15 11.57 20.67 -1.72
N SER A 16 12.18 20.19 -0.63
CA SER A 16 13.14 19.08 -0.62
C SER A 16 12.86 18.14 0.55
N THR A 17 11.79 17.36 0.42
CA THR A 17 11.21 16.53 1.49
C THR A 17 12.13 15.40 1.99
N LYS A 18 13.16 15.02 1.21
CA LYS A 18 14.13 13.95 1.52
C LYS A 18 15.50 14.46 1.98
N SER A 19 15.66 15.76 2.26
CA SER A 19 16.96 16.32 2.65
C SER A 19 17.29 15.99 4.12
N GLU A 20 18.24 15.10 4.32
CA GLU A 20 18.72 14.69 5.65
C GLU A 20 19.32 15.86 6.44
N GLN A 21 19.99 16.79 5.74
CA GLN A 21 20.57 17.99 6.32
C GLN A 21 19.48 18.94 6.84
N ALA A 22 18.38 19.10 6.09
CA ALA A 22 17.26 19.94 6.50
C ALA A 22 16.50 19.36 7.71
N TRP A 23 16.30 18.05 7.75
CA TRP A 23 15.71 17.35 8.90
C TRP A 23 16.60 17.38 10.14
N SER A 24 17.91 17.16 9.98
CA SER A 24 18.89 17.25 11.08
C SER A 24 18.95 18.65 11.69
N HIS A 25 18.92 19.68 10.84
CA HIS A 25 18.83 21.08 11.27
C HIS A 25 17.53 21.34 12.02
N ARG A 26 16.39 20.90 11.49
CA ARG A 26 15.07 21.03 12.12
C ARG A 26 15.04 20.40 13.52
N ARG A 27 15.58 19.18 13.68
CA ARG A 27 15.70 18.49 14.98
C ARG A 27 16.58 19.26 15.96
N TRP A 28 17.71 19.79 15.51
CA TRP A 28 18.59 20.61 16.34
C TRP A 28 17.90 21.91 16.79
N VAL A 29 17.17 22.58 15.90
CA VAL A 29 16.40 23.78 16.21
C VAL A 29 15.31 23.47 17.24
N ILE A 30 14.51 22.41 17.05
CA ILE A 30 13.47 21.96 17.99
C ILE A 30 14.08 21.65 19.36
N LYS A 31 15.20 20.92 19.42
CA LYS A 31 15.91 20.59 20.67
C LYS A 31 16.38 21.84 21.43
N ASN A 32 16.77 22.90 20.71
CA ASN A 32 17.15 24.17 21.33
C ASN A 32 15.93 25.01 21.75
N MET A 33 14.83 24.92 21.00
CA MET A 33 13.56 25.57 21.35
C MET A 33 12.87 24.94 22.56
N ALA A 34 13.03 23.63 22.76
CA ALA A 34 12.52 22.88 23.91
C ALA A 34 13.06 23.36 25.27
N ARG A 35 14.09 24.22 25.29
CA ARG A 35 14.58 24.90 26.51
C ARG A 35 13.65 26.04 26.97
N ASN A 36 12.68 26.46 26.16
CA ASN A 36 11.65 27.43 26.50
C ASN A 36 10.26 26.77 26.60
N LEU A 37 9.64 26.85 27.79
CA LEU A 37 8.39 26.18 28.16
C LEU A 37 7.16 26.62 27.34
N THR A 38 7.09 27.88 26.90
CA THR A 38 5.97 28.40 26.09
C THR A 38 6.00 27.84 24.67
N THR A 39 7.19 27.63 24.09
CA THR A 39 7.34 27.05 22.76
C THR A 39 7.11 25.53 22.75
N LEU A 40 7.37 24.86 23.88
CA LEU A 40 7.11 23.44 24.04
C LEU A 40 5.61 23.12 24.03
N GLN A 41 4.76 24.00 24.59
CA GLN A 41 3.29 23.86 24.51
C GLN A 41 2.75 24.05 23.09
N GLU A 42 3.35 24.93 22.29
CA GLU A 42 2.98 25.12 20.89
C GLU A 42 3.37 23.90 20.03
N ILE A 43 4.56 23.33 20.25
CA ILE A 43 5.03 22.11 19.56
C ILE A 43 4.15 20.92 19.93
N LEU A 44 3.83 20.72 21.21
CA LEU A 44 2.94 19.65 21.64
C LEU A 44 1.54 19.79 21.06
N ARG A 45 1.05 21.03 20.89
CA ARG A 45 -0.23 21.29 20.21
C ARG A 45 -0.16 20.91 18.74
N GLU A 46 0.90 21.30 18.04
CA GLU A 46 1.10 20.95 16.63
C GLU A 46 1.27 19.43 16.40
N GLU A 47 1.94 18.72 17.31
CA GLU A 47 2.03 17.24 17.27
C GLU A 47 0.68 16.58 17.58
N SER A 48 -0.09 17.11 18.53
CA SER A 48 -1.46 16.66 18.82
C SER A 48 -2.40 16.86 17.63
N ASP A 49 -2.34 18.01 16.97
CA ASP A 49 -3.12 18.34 15.77
C ASP A 49 -2.79 17.39 14.59
N LEU A 50 -1.53 16.92 14.49
CA LEU A 50 -1.11 15.96 13.48
C LEU A 50 -1.65 14.55 13.76
N VAL A 51 -1.63 14.11 15.02
CA VAL A 51 -2.19 12.81 15.42
C VAL A 51 -3.71 12.77 15.20
N GLU A 52 -4.40 13.87 15.52
CA GLU A 52 -5.84 14.02 15.29
C GLU A 52 -6.18 13.91 13.80
N LYS A 53 -5.43 14.58 12.93
CA LYS A 53 -5.60 14.48 11.46
C LYS A 53 -5.40 13.08 10.91
N ILE A 54 -4.50 12.27 11.47
CA ILE A 54 -4.29 10.88 11.02
C ILE A 54 -5.47 10.00 11.44
N ALA A 55 -5.96 10.19 12.68
CA ALA A 55 -7.14 9.49 13.16
C ALA A 55 -8.39 9.82 12.31
N GLU A 56 -8.53 11.09 11.89
CA GLU A 56 -9.58 11.51 10.95
C GLU A 56 -9.49 10.77 9.61
N VAL A 57 -8.29 10.66 9.01
CA VAL A 57 -8.09 9.97 7.73
C VAL A 57 -8.38 8.46 7.84
N ILE A 58 -7.98 7.82 8.94
CA ILE A 58 -8.30 6.40 9.20
C ILE A 58 -9.82 6.23 9.37
N GLN A 59 -10.48 7.13 10.09
CA GLN A 59 -11.93 7.12 10.26
C GLN A 59 -12.65 7.32 8.94
N GLU A 60 -12.18 8.23 8.09
CA GLU A 60 -12.71 8.49 6.74
C GLU A 60 -12.56 7.26 5.82
N LEU A 61 -11.42 6.55 5.91
CA LEU A 61 -11.23 5.27 5.22
C LEU A 61 -12.24 4.22 5.69
N LYS A 62 -12.49 4.12 7.00
CA LYS A 62 -13.50 3.19 7.55
C LYS A 62 -14.91 3.56 7.12
N GLN A 63 -15.28 4.84 7.17
CA GLN A 63 -16.61 5.33 6.80
C GLN A 63 -16.90 5.15 5.32
N SER A 64 -15.91 5.35 4.45
CA SER A 64 -16.07 5.19 3.00
C SER A 64 -16.25 3.72 2.56
N LYS A 65 -15.97 2.74 3.44
CA LYS A 65 -16.01 1.31 3.12
C LYS A 65 -17.40 0.83 2.69
N THR A 66 -18.43 1.25 3.42
CA THR A 66 -19.84 0.88 3.11
C THR A 66 -20.26 1.43 1.74
N TRP A 67 -19.93 2.69 1.45
CA TRP A 67 -20.29 3.31 0.18
C TRP A 67 -19.57 2.62 -0.99
N ALA A 68 -18.28 2.37 -0.87
CA ALA A 68 -17.48 1.67 -1.88
C ALA A 68 -17.96 0.23 -2.12
N GLY A 69 -18.39 -0.47 -1.06
CA GLY A 69 -18.96 -1.82 -1.18
C GLY A 69 -20.31 -1.87 -1.90
N LEU A 70 -21.05 -0.76 -1.94
CA LEU A 70 -22.29 -0.61 -2.72
C LEU A 70 -22.02 -0.16 -4.16
N HIS A 71 -20.90 0.54 -4.41
CA HIS A 71 -20.53 1.13 -5.69
C HIS A 71 -19.24 0.51 -6.25
N VAL A 72 -19.22 -0.82 -6.36
CA VAL A 72 -18.02 -1.59 -6.71
C VAL A 72 -17.46 -1.32 -8.12
N ALA A 73 -18.27 -0.75 -9.01
CA ALA A 73 -17.86 -0.35 -10.36
C ALA A 73 -17.34 1.11 -10.42
N ASP A 74 -17.47 1.89 -9.34
CA ASP A 74 -17.06 3.29 -9.32
C ASP A 74 -15.55 3.40 -9.07
N HIS A 75 -14.80 3.63 -10.14
CA HIS A 75 -13.36 3.86 -10.10
C HIS A 75 -12.97 5.05 -9.20
N SER A 76 -13.79 6.10 -9.14
CA SER A 76 -13.49 7.29 -8.31
C SER A 76 -13.59 6.96 -6.83
N CYS A 77 -14.51 6.06 -6.45
CA CYS A 77 -14.63 5.61 -5.07
C CYS A 77 -13.36 4.88 -4.60
N PHE A 78 -12.85 3.93 -5.39
CA PHE A 78 -11.60 3.24 -5.04
C PHE A 78 -10.38 4.15 -5.16
N HIS A 79 -10.35 5.08 -6.12
CA HIS A 79 -9.27 6.07 -6.21
C HIS A 79 -9.19 6.94 -4.95
N TYR A 80 -10.33 7.42 -4.45
CA TYR A 80 -10.38 8.17 -3.20
C TYR A 80 -9.86 7.35 -2.01
N ARG A 81 -10.26 6.06 -1.92
CA ARG A 81 -9.71 5.16 -0.89
C ARG A 81 -8.20 4.95 -1.04
N MET A 82 -7.68 4.85 -2.26
CA MET A 82 -6.22 4.80 -2.52
C MET A 82 -5.53 6.06 -1.96
N ARG A 83 -6.12 7.24 -2.16
CA ARG A 83 -5.58 8.52 -1.63
C ARG A 83 -5.52 8.51 -0.11
N LEU A 84 -6.55 8.01 0.58
CA LEU A 84 -6.57 7.89 2.04
C LEU A 84 -5.47 6.93 2.54
N ILE A 85 -5.31 5.75 1.91
CA ILE A 85 -4.27 4.78 2.27
C ILE A 85 -2.86 5.33 2.06
N ILE A 86 -2.61 6.02 0.94
CA ILE A 86 -1.32 6.69 0.72
C ILE A 86 -1.05 7.70 1.84
N ARG A 87 -2.05 8.50 2.21
CA ARG A 87 -1.91 9.51 3.25
C ARG A 87 -1.55 8.88 4.61
N ILE A 88 -2.24 7.79 4.98
CA ILE A 88 -1.95 7.02 6.19
C ILE A 88 -0.51 6.50 6.16
N LEU A 89 -0.07 5.90 5.05
CA LEU A 89 1.29 5.36 4.89
C LEU A 89 2.37 6.46 4.99
N GLU A 90 2.19 7.58 4.28
CA GLU A 90 3.11 8.71 4.32
C GLU A 90 3.31 9.23 5.75
N ASP A 91 2.23 9.30 6.51
CA ASP A 91 2.26 9.82 7.87
C ASP A 91 2.86 8.80 8.86
N CYS A 92 2.70 7.49 8.61
CA CYS A 92 3.32 6.44 9.42
C CYS A 92 4.83 6.28 9.16
N CYS A 93 5.28 6.47 7.92
CA CYS A 93 6.72 6.54 7.61
C CYS A 93 7.42 7.66 8.38
N ARG A 94 6.78 8.82 8.55
CA ARG A 94 7.32 9.94 9.37
C ARG A 94 7.52 9.53 10.83
N LYS A 95 6.59 8.78 11.41
CA LYS A 95 6.62 8.36 12.82
C LYS A 95 7.68 7.29 13.14
N GLN A 96 8.06 6.46 12.16
CA GLN A 96 9.10 5.43 12.36
C GLN A 96 10.50 6.04 12.54
N GLU A 97 10.78 7.16 11.87
CA GLU A 97 12.06 7.89 11.98
C GLU A 97 12.21 8.58 13.36
N GLU A 98 11.10 8.80 14.07
CA GLU A 98 11.04 9.41 15.41
C GLU A 98 11.10 8.38 16.56
N GLY A 99 11.23 7.08 16.24
CA GLY A 99 11.51 6.02 17.23
C GLY A 99 10.28 5.31 17.80
N SER A 100 9.07 5.54 17.27
CA SER A 100 7.85 4.84 17.69
C SER A 100 7.51 3.67 16.77
N CYS A 101 7.54 2.44 17.31
CA CYS A 101 7.27 1.19 16.59
C CYS A 101 5.78 0.90 16.38
N ASP A 102 4.90 1.52 17.17
CA ASP A 102 3.48 1.12 17.29
C ASP A 102 2.67 1.46 16.03
N SER A 103 3.00 2.57 15.37
CA SER A 103 2.31 3.03 14.16
C SER A 103 2.48 2.12 12.94
N CYS A 104 3.52 1.27 12.88
CA CYS A 104 3.75 0.37 11.75
C CYS A 104 2.76 -0.81 11.76
N VAL A 105 2.46 -1.33 12.95
CA VAL A 105 1.58 -2.48 13.15
C VAL A 105 0.14 -2.13 12.80
N GLU A 106 -0.34 -0.95 13.21
CA GLU A 106 -1.69 -0.47 12.90
C GLU A 106 -1.94 -0.36 11.39
N VAL A 107 -0.97 0.19 10.64
CA VAL A 107 -1.08 0.30 9.17
C VAL A 107 -1.07 -1.06 8.50
N TYR A 108 -0.24 -1.99 8.98
CA TYR A 108 -0.21 -3.35 8.47
C TYR A 108 -1.57 -4.04 8.66
N LEU A 109 -2.22 -3.85 9.82
CA LEU A 109 -3.56 -4.39 10.07
C LEU A 109 -4.61 -3.77 9.15
N ILE A 110 -4.61 -2.44 8.99
CA ILE A 110 -5.52 -1.75 8.04
C ILE A 110 -5.32 -2.31 6.62
N TRP A 111 -4.07 -2.52 6.21
CA TRP A 111 -3.78 -3.07 4.90
C TRP A 111 -4.29 -4.51 4.73
N GLN A 112 -4.12 -5.38 5.72
CA GLN A 112 -4.67 -6.75 5.69
C GLN A 112 -6.20 -6.71 5.59
N GLU A 113 -6.85 -5.88 6.40
CA GLU A 113 -8.31 -5.70 6.36
C GLU A 113 -8.82 -5.20 5.00
N GLU A 114 -8.04 -4.35 4.33
CA GLU A 114 -8.37 -3.86 2.98
C GLU A 114 -8.17 -4.93 1.92
N LEU A 115 -7.13 -5.77 2.01
CA LEU A 115 -6.97 -6.92 1.13
C LEU A 115 -8.09 -7.94 1.32
N ASP A 116 -8.36 -8.35 2.55
CA ASP A 116 -9.38 -9.37 2.82
C ASP A 116 -10.76 -8.89 2.36
N TRP A 117 -11.06 -7.61 2.57
CA TRP A 117 -12.30 -7.02 2.08
C TRP A 117 -12.36 -6.90 0.55
N ASN A 118 -11.26 -6.50 -0.11
CA ASN A 118 -11.21 -6.44 -1.56
C ASN A 118 -11.33 -7.84 -2.19
N GLU A 119 -10.77 -8.88 -1.57
CA GLU A 119 -10.95 -10.27 -1.98
C GLU A 119 -12.42 -10.70 -1.92
N GLU A 120 -13.12 -10.38 -0.83
CA GLU A 120 -14.57 -10.66 -0.71
C GLU A 120 -15.37 -9.96 -1.82
N LEU A 121 -15.05 -8.71 -2.14
CA LEU A 121 -15.69 -7.99 -3.24
C LEU A 121 -15.40 -8.64 -4.61
N ILE A 122 -14.15 -9.06 -4.85
CA ILE A 122 -13.75 -9.72 -6.10
C ILE A 122 -14.49 -11.04 -6.30
N LYS A 123 -14.68 -11.82 -5.23
CA LYS A 123 -15.43 -13.09 -5.27
C LYS A 123 -16.93 -12.86 -5.44
N ARG A 124 -17.47 -11.77 -4.89
CA ARG A 124 -18.90 -11.46 -4.92
C ARG A 124 -19.35 -10.76 -6.21
N TYR A 125 -18.50 -9.92 -6.78
CA TYR A 125 -18.82 -9.08 -7.94
C TYR A 125 -17.81 -9.34 -9.07
N LEU A 126 -18.11 -10.38 -9.85
CA LEU A 126 -17.26 -10.87 -10.93
C LEU A 126 -17.08 -9.82 -12.05
N GLY A 127 -15.89 -9.81 -12.66
CA GLY A 127 -15.60 -8.99 -13.84
C GLY A 127 -15.47 -7.49 -13.57
N ARG A 128 -15.48 -7.04 -12.31
CA ARG A 128 -15.36 -5.60 -11.98
C ARG A 128 -13.90 -5.17 -11.96
N GLU A 129 -13.44 -4.59 -13.07
CA GLU A 129 -12.06 -4.13 -13.24
C GLU A 129 -11.58 -3.17 -12.13
N ALA A 130 -12.44 -2.28 -11.63
CA ALA A 130 -12.10 -1.36 -10.53
C ALA A 130 -11.58 -2.10 -9.28
N LEU A 131 -12.13 -3.27 -8.96
CA LEU A 131 -11.70 -4.08 -7.81
C LEU A 131 -10.30 -4.66 -8.02
N TRP A 132 -9.99 -5.11 -9.23
CA TRP A 132 -8.68 -5.65 -9.59
C TRP A 132 -7.61 -4.56 -9.69
N LEU A 133 -7.97 -3.36 -10.17
CA LEU A 133 -7.08 -2.19 -10.11
C LEU A 133 -6.77 -1.79 -8.66
N TYR A 134 -7.77 -1.87 -7.78
CA TYR A 134 -7.55 -1.65 -6.35
C TYR A 134 -6.66 -2.74 -5.72
N ARG A 135 -6.86 -4.02 -6.08
CA ARG A 135 -5.96 -5.12 -5.67
C ARG A 135 -4.52 -4.87 -6.10
N ARG A 136 -4.29 -4.42 -7.35
CA ARG A 136 -2.95 -4.05 -7.86
C ARG A 136 -2.33 -2.97 -7.00
N PHE A 137 -3.07 -1.92 -6.69
CA PHE A 137 -2.59 -0.85 -5.82
C PHE A 137 -2.19 -1.37 -4.42
N LEU A 138 -3.06 -2.13 -3.75
CA LEU A 138 -2.79 -2.68 -2.42
C LEU A 138 -1.56 -3.59 -2.43
N SER A 139 -1.46 -4.45 -3.43
CA SER A 139 -0.35 -5.39 -3.58
C SER A 139 0.97 -4.68 -3.87
N LEU A 140 0.95 -3.64 -4.71
CA LEU A 140 2.14 -2.82 -4.99
C LEU A 140 2.65 -2.16 -3.72
N LEU A 141 1.75 -1.56 -2.93
CA LEU A 141 2.14 -0.92 -1.68
C LEU A 141 2.78 -1.92 -0.73
N TRP A 142 2.24 -3.14 -0.65
CA TRP A 142 2.80 -4.15 0.22
C TRP A 142 4.16 -4.64 -0.23
N ILE A 143 4.35 -4.86 -1.53
CA ILE A 143 5.67 -5.18 -2.10
C ILE A 143 6.66 -4.06 -1.77
N ARG A 144 6.25 -2.79 -1.83
CA ARG A 144 7.19 -1.67 -1.62
C ARG A 144 7.52 -1.39 -0.16
N HIS A 145 6.58 -1.64 0.76
CA HIS A 145 6.70 -1.17 2.14
C HIS A 145 6.86 -2.28 3.17
N PHE A 146 6.48 -3.53 2.84
CA PHE A 146 6.47 -4.62 3.81
C PHE A 146 7.41 -5.78 3.44
N THR A 147 7.97 -5.83 2.23
CA THR A 147 9.06 -6.78 1.93
C THR A 147 10.38 -6.12 2.36
N SER A 148 10.85 -6.44 3.57
CA SER A 148 12.08 -5.87 4.13
C SER A 148 13.27 -6.03 3.18
N ASP A 149 14.05 -4.95 3.07
CA ASP A 149 15.34 -4.83 2.40
C ASP A 149 16.22 -6.05 2.66
N VAL A 150 16.39 -6.90 1.65
CA VAL A 150 17.40 -7.98 1.64
C VAL A 150 18.82 -7.40 1.48
N ASN A 151 18.97 -6.08 1.30
CA ASN A 151 20.24 -5.44 0.98
C ASN A 151 20.80 -4.49 2.05
N ASP A 152 20.18 -4.31 3.21
CA ASP A 152 20.78 -3.46 4.25
C ASP A 152 21.81 -4.25 5.09
N VAL A 153 23.01 -4.38 4.52
CA VAL A 153 24.21 -5.03 5.09
C VAL A 153 24.85 -4.18 6.21
N PHE A 154 24.26 -3.06 6.63
CA PHE A 154 24.86 -2.20 7.66
C PHE A 154 23.91 -1.78 8.77
N SER A 155 23.57 -2.68 9.70
CA SER A 155 23.51 -2.36 11.14
C SER A 155 23.30 -3.59 12.02
N PRO A 156 24.26 -3.94 12.89
CA PRO A 156 24.10 -4.99 13.88
C PRO A 156 23.46 -4.39 15.14
N GLN A 157 22.14 -4.22 15.14
CA GLN A 157 21.29 -4.18 16.34
C GLN A 157 19.85 -3.82 15.96
N LYS A 158 18.94 -4.79 16.04
CA LYS A 158 17.61 -4.53 16.58
C LYS A 158 16.93 -5.81 17.07
N SER A 159 16.52 -5.73 18.31
CA SER A 159 15.78 -6.69 19.13
C SER A 159 14.36 -6.93 18.63
N GLN A 160 13.98 -8.22 18.65
CA GLN A 160 12.65 -8.80 18.91
C GLN A 160 11.41 -7.89 18.70
N SER A 161 10.82 -8.01 17.51
CA SER A 161 9.38 -7.88 17.14
C SER A 161 9.21 -7.49 15.65
N SER A 162 10.25 -7.66 14.82
CA SER A 162 10.13 -7.55 13.38
C SER A 162 9.11 -8.56 12.88
N ILE A 163 7.92 -8.09 12.50
CA ILE A 163 6.98 -8.86 11.70
C ILE A 163 7.77 -9.29 10.47
N GLN A 164 8.22 -10.54 10.43
CA GLN A 164 8.87 -11.10 9.27
C GLN A 164 7.76 -11.35 8.25
N VAL A 165 7.44 -10.31 7.50
CA VAL A 165 6.39 -10.36 6.47
C VAL A 165 6.85 -11.34 5.40
N ASN A 166 6.21 -12.51 5.35
CA ASN A 166 6.59 -13.58 4.46
C ASN A 166 6.01 -13.34 3.05
N VAL A 167 6.88 -13.06 2.09
CA VAL A 167 6.49 -12.85 0.70
C VAL A 167 5.91 -14.08 0.03
N SER A 168 6.40 -15.27 0.37
CA SER A 168 5.83 -16.49 -0.18
C SER A 168 4.38 -16.68 0.27
N ALA A 169 4.09 -16.40 1.54
CA ALA A 169 2.72 -16.52 2.08
C ALA A 169 1.73 -15.55 1.42
N PHE A 170 2.17 -14.32 1.10
CA PHE A 170 1.35 -13.39 0.33
C PHE A 170 1.11 -13.91 -1.10
N LEU A 171 2.15 -14.34 -1.79
CA LEU A 171 2.04 -14.87 -3.15
C LEU A 171 1.17 -16.12 -3.23
N ASP A 172 1.25 -17.00 -2.22
CA ASP A 172 0.39 -18.18 -2.13
C ASP A 172 -1.09 -17.79 -2.00
N LYS A 173 -1.42 -16.77 -1.21
CA LYS A 173 -2.79 -16.23 -1.13
C LYS A 173 -3.26 -15.63 -2.45
N GLU A 174 -2.42 -14.83 -3.13
CA GLU A 174 -2.78 -14.24 -4.42
C GLU A 174 -3.01 -15.30 -5.49
N LEU A 175 -2.19 -16.37 -5.48
CA LEU A 175 -2.36 -17.50 -6.39
C LEU A 175 -3.69 -18.21 -6.11
N LEU A 176 -4.03 -18.47 -4.85
CA LEU A 176 -5.32 -19.07 -4.47
C LEU A 176 -6.51 -18.21 -4.93
N LEU A 177 -6.45 -16.89 -4.77
CA LEU A 177 -7.49 -15.98 -5.23
C LEU A 177 -7.68 -16.11 -6.76
N VAL A 178 -6.60 -16.08 -7.52
CA VAL A 178 -6.70 -16.17 -8.99
C VAL A 178 -7.13 -17.57 -9.46
N ASN A 179 -6.75 -18.63 -8.76
CA ASN A 179 -7.24 -19.98 -9.01
C ASN A 179 -8.75 -20.05 -8.82
N SER A 180 -9.27 -19.47 -7.72
CA SER A 180 -10.71 -19.45 -7.46
C SER A 180 -11.50 -18.66 -8.51
N CYS A 181 -10.85 -17.75 -9.25
CA CYS A 181 -11.46 -17.00 -10.35
C CYS A 181 -11.44 -17.76 -11.69
N SER A 182 -10.68 -18.85 -11.77
CA SER A 182 -10.58 -19.72 -12.96
C SER A 182 -11.41 -21.00 -12.83
N GLU A 183 -11.75 -21.39 -11.61
CA GLU A 183 -12.51 -22.60 -11.30
C GLU A 183 -14.01 -22.34 -11.35
N GLY A 184 -14.62 -22.69 -12.48
CA GLY A 184 -16.07 -22.74 -12.62
C GLY A 184 -16.63 -21.60 -13.45
N SER A 185 -16.72 -21.82 -14.76
CA SER A 185 -18.01 -22.11 -15.38
C SER A 185 -17.83 -22.23 -16.91
N ASP A 186 -18.47 -23.24 -17.50
CA ASP A 186 -18.80 -23.24 -18.93
C ASP A 186 -19.96 -22.24 -19.22
N ASP A 187 -20.14 -21.21 -18.38
CA ASP A 187 -21.20 -20.22 -18.53
C ASP A 187 -20.77 -19.16 -19.54
N GLU A 188 -21.67 -18.87 -20.47
CA GLU A 188 -21.50 -17.85 -21.53
C GLU A 188 -21.63 -16.40 -21.01
N PHE A 189 -21.59 -16.17 -19.69
CA PHE A 189 -21.78 -14.84 -19.13
C PHE A 189 -20.49 -14.02 -19.15
N GLU A 190 -20.58 -12.82 -19.75
CA GLU A 190 -19.50 -11.84 -19.92
C GLU A 190 -18.74 -11.54 -18.60
N ASP A 191 -19.43 -11.55 -17.45
CA ASP A 191 -18.81 -11.28 -16.15
C ASP A 191 -17.75 -12.33 -15.75
N PHE A 192 -17.88 -13.61 -16.16
CA PHE A 192 -16.86 -14.64 -15.89
C PHE A 192 -15.65 -14.52 -16.81
N GLU A 193 -15.88 -14.20 -18.08
CA GLU A 193 -14.80 -13.92 -19.02
C GLU A 193 -14.00 -12.70 -18.56
N GLU A 194 -14.67 -11.62 -18.19
CA GLU A 194 -14.03 -10.41 -17.65
C GLU A 194 -13.29 -10.70 -16.33
N GLN A 195 -13.82 -11.57 -15.47
CA GLN A 195 -13.12 -12.00 -14.25
C GLN A 195 -11.85 -12.78 -14.57
N ALA A 196 -11.89 -13.70 -15.52
CA ALA A 196 -10.74 -14.46 -15.97
C ALA A 196 -9.67 -13.53 -16.57
N ILE A 197 -10.08 -12.57 -17.40
CA ILE A 197 -9.17 -11.58 -18.00
C ILE A 197 -8.55 -10.67 -16.93
N CYS A 198 -9.34 -10.15 -15.99
CA CYS A 198 -8.84 -9.27 -14.93
C CYS A 198 -7.87 -10.00 -13.99
N SER A 199 -8.20 -11.23 -13.57
CA SER A 199 -7.34 -12.06 -12.71
C SER A 199 -6.03 -12.47 -13.39
N ALA A 200 -6.08 -12.86 -14.68
CA ALA A 200 -4.90 -13.15 -15.49
C ALA A 200 -4.01 -11.91 -15.65
N SER A 201 -4.62 -10.76 -15.96
CA SER A 201 -3.92 -9.47 -16.07
C SER A 201 -3.23 -9.08 -14.77
N TYR A 202 -3.92 -9.30 -13.64
CA TYR A 202 -3.39 -9.06 -12.31
C TYR A 202 -2.15 -9.93 -12.03
N MET A 203 -2.23 -11.25 -12.23
CA MET A 203 -1.09 -12.15 -11.98
C MET A 203 0.09 -11.86 -12.88
N LEU A 204 -0.14 -11.64 -14.18
CA LEU A 204 0.92 -11.27 -15.11
C LEU A 204 1.60 -9.95 -14.69
N TRP A 205 0.84 -8.98 -14.20
CA TRP A 205 1.44 -7.76 -13.64
C TRP A 205 2.21 -8.04 -12.34
N LEU A 206 1.68 -8.84 -11.42
CA LEU A 206 2.30 -9.15 -10.14
C LEU A 206 3.68 -9.81 -10.32
N THR A 207 3.79 -10.73 -11.28
CA THR A 207 5.09 -11.37 -11.63
C THR A 207 6.16 -10.38 -12.10
N LYS A 208 5.79 -9.15 -12.50
CA LYS A 208 6.72 -8.09 -12.89
C LYS A 208 7.12 -7.20 -11.71
N GLN A 209 6.38 -7.23 -10.61
CA GLN A 209 6.65 -6.40 -9.43
C GLN A 209 7.57 -7.07 -8.40
N ILE A 210 7.65 -8.40 -8.44
CA ILE A 210 8.44 -9.18 -7.48
C ILE A 210 9.91 -9.35 -7.89
N PRO A 211 10.85 -9.49 -6.93
CA PRO A 211 12.25 -9.81 -7.20
C PRO A 211 12.42 -11.09 -8.02
N GLU A 212 13.49 -11.16 -8.83
CA GLU A 212 13.73 -12.29 -9.75
C GLU A 212 13.81 -13.66 -9.05
N THR A 213 14.28 -13.72 -7.81
CA THR A 213 14.34 -14.97 -7.02
C THR A 213 12.95 -15.54 -6.74
N GLN A 214 11.99 -14.70 -6.34
CA GLN A 214 10.61 -15.09 -6.06
C GLN A 214 9.80 -15.27 -7.34
N LYS A 215 10.20 -14.60 -8.41
CA LYS A 215 9.58 -14.71 -9.73
C LYS A 215 9.77 -16.10 -10.34
N LEU A 216 10.93 -16.71 -10.16
CA LEU A 216 11.17 -18.10 -10.59
C LEU A 216 10.28 -19.06 -9.81
N GLU A 217 10.24 -18.94 -8.48
CA GLU A 217 9.37 -19.76 -7.62
C GLU A 217 7.88 -19.59 -7.99
N LEU A 218 7.41 -18.37 -8.20
CA LEU A 218 6.03 -18.10 -8.62
C LEU A 218 5.74 -18.66 -10.02
N ARG A 219 6.71 -18.58 -10.94
CA ARG A 219 6.58 -19.18 -12.29
C ARG A 219 6.58 -20.71 -12.25
N GLU A 220 7.28 -21.33 -11.32
CA GLU A 220 7.20 -22.79 -11.14
C GLU A 220 5.84 -23.19 -10.56
N LYS A 221 5.29 -22.38 -9.65
CA LYS A 221 3.94 -22.57 -9.10
C LYS A 221 2.82 -22.33 -10.12
N ILE A 222 3.05 -21.46 -11.11
CA ILE A 222 2.14 -21.25 -12.23
C ILE A 222 2.54 -22.20 -13.36
N GLU A 223 1.83 -23.32 -13.51
CA GLU A 223 2.08 -24.26 -14.61
C GLU A 223 2.21 -23.55 -15.97
N ASN A 224 3.22 -23.91 -16.78
CA ASN A 224 3.54 -23.22 -18.04
C ASN A 224 2.34 -23.12 -18.99
N GLU A 225 1.54 -24.18 -19.11
CA GLU A 225 0.33 -24.21 -19.93
C GLU A 225 -0.71 -23.16 -19.50
N ARG A 226 -0.76 -22.89 -18.19
CA ARG A 226 -1.65 -21.89 -17.61
C ARG A 226 -1.15 -20.47 -17.79
N LEU A 227 0.17 -20.26 -17.72
CA LEU A 227 0.77 -18.99 -18.09
C LEU A 227 0.43 -18.64 -19.56
N ASP A 228 0.52 -19.62 -20.46
CA ASP A 228 0.15 -19.46 -21.86
C ASP A 228 -1.35 -19.16 -22.03
N ALA A 229 -2.21 -19.81 -21.24
CA ALA A 229 -3.64 -19.50 -21.22
C ALA A 229 -3.92 -18.05 -20.76
N MET A 230 -3.28 -17.61 -19.67
CA MET A 230 -3.37 -16.22 -19.19
C MET A 230 -2.89 -15.21 -20.23
N LEU A 231 -1.76 -15.49 -20.90
CA LEU A 231 -1.22 -14.63 -21.96
C LEU A 231 -2.18 -14.53 -23.16
N LYS A 232 -2.82 -15.63 -23.54
CA LYS A 232 -3.85 -15.63 -24.59
C LYS A 232 -5.06 -14.79 -24.19
N LEU A 233 -5.60 -14.98 -22.98
CA LEU A 233 -6.73 -14.22 -22.45
C LEU A 233 -6.47 -12.70 -22.49
N VAL A 234 -5.30 -12.26 -22.01
CA VAL A 234 -4.96 -10.83 -22.00
C VAL A 234 -4.71 -10.28 -23.41
N SER A 235 -4.23 -11.10 -24.35
CA SER A 235 -4.00 -10.68 -25.73
C SER A 235 -5.29 -10.43 -26.52
N LEU A 236 -6.40 -11.06 -26.12
CA LEU A 236 -7.72 -10.88 -26.75
C LEU A 236 -8.33 -9.49 -26.46
N ARG A 237 -8.00 -8.87 -25.31
CA ARG A 237 -8.57 -7.58 -24.86
C ARG A 237 -7.90 -6.34 -25.48
N GLY A 238 -6.80 -6.49 -26.21
CA GLY A 238 -5.97 -5.35 -26.65
C GLY A 238 -5.24 -4.64 -25.48
N PRO A 239 -4.36 -3.66 -25.74
CA PRO A 239 -3.62 -2.98 -24.68
C PRO A 239 -4.59 -2.22 -23.75
N PRO A 240 -4.41 -2.27 -22.42
CA PRO A 240 -5.31 -1.57 -21.50
C PRO A 240 -5.24 -0.07 -21.73
N PHE A 241 -6.40 0.58 -21.82
CA PHE A 241 -6.50 2.03 -21.69
C PHE A 241 -5.98 2.41 -20.30
N GLY A 242 -4.82 3.08 -20.25
CA GLY A 242 -4.21 3.53 -18.99
C GLY A 242 -2.73 3.19 -18.80
N ALA A 243 -1.98 2.84 -19.85
CA ALA A 243 -0.52 2.88 -19.80
C ALA A 243 0.01 4.32 -19.97
N ILE A 244 -0.23 5.17 -18.97
CA ILE A 244 0.60 6.34 -18.61
C ILE A 244 0.58 6.47 -17.09
#